data_AF-E3BQM9-F1
#
_entry.id   AF-E3BQM9-F1
#
_cell.length_a   1.000
_cell.length_b   1.000
_cell.length_c   1.000
_cell.angle_alpha   90.00
_cell.angle_beta   90.00
_cell.angle_gamma   90.00
#
_symmetry.space_group_name_H-M   'P 1'
#
loop_
_entity.id
_entity.type
_entity.pdbx_description
1 polymer ?
#
loop_
_entity_poly.entity_id
_entity_poly.type
_entity_poly.pdbx_seq_one_letter_code
_entity_poly.pdbx_strand_id
1 'polypeptide(L)'
;MKKSSIFTLSLIAASTNVLAEKYVPIVSTPVYLESSKLTCRQWKTPDNKEITDWCDASASVHVRVNVEQMRSIASVNQAGITTPDAKIVRFIVDEDTGGTGIHLVDELKQGNYWFESWAHRYTYIGPFVDSYDLWVKPVNGYKPNKIKDFPRNENKNYEHREAHGVSIGINGTAGSEVGGDGPKSSSQVGGSFSISNEKTLVFNTKEYEIVNKSSLSNFEVSFKRALTSCEEMYTETLKCAYWDALWGTGFVFDKRKFSPIAYANFKPNYEVVYEAPVSQKGRTDFELGIRFNFKVRFGSVLPSPIWAVYSPYGEGVGSSSVIKQKVRIDWDHPLFSPEAHVSLQSLSANNLCLDVNGNNKDVSGAKCLGGWNQIWGLDKKERYHSRSAPDRCLAVMPDNTVAVDDCNNSLAQKWVWQNGQLTSRYADGTNNSYVLNIIEGDKIGVVAAEKADKSKWKPILHKIKL
;
A
#
# COMPACT_ATOMS: atom_id res chain seq x y z
N MET A 1 9.92 -15.12 62.16
CA MET A 1 10.27 -16.10 61.10
C MET A 1 9.88 -15.52 59.75
N LYS A 2 10.86 -15.00 58.99
CA LYS A 2 10.66 -14.44 57.65
C LYS A 2 10.73 -15.58 56.63
N LYS A 3 9.63 -15.84 55.90
CA LYS A 3 9.63 -16.78 54.78
C LYS A 3 10.21 -16.09 53.55
N SER A 4 11.41 -16.49 53.18
CA SER A 4 12.07 -16.13 51.93
C SER A 4 11.43 -16.94 50.81
N SER A 5 10.77 -16.29 49.86
CA SER A 5 10.30 -16.91 48.62
C SER A 5 11.37 -16.72 47.56
N ILE A 6 12.05 -17.81 47.21
CA ILE A 6 13.04 -17.85 46.13
C ILE A 6 12.24 -17.87 44.83
N PHE A 7 12.25 -16.76 44.09
CA PHE A 7 11.82 -16.73 42.70
C PHE A 7 12.94 -17.32 41.84
N THR A 8 12.77 -18.55 41.38
CA THR A 8 13.55 -19.11 40.27
C THR A 8 13.15 -18.37 38.99
N LEU A 9 13.98 -17.43 38.54
CA LEU A 9 13.93 -16.89 37.19
C LEU A 9 14.32 -18.01 36.21
N SER A 10 13.32 -18.61 35.57
CA SER A 10 13.54 -19.41 34.37
C SER A 10 13.98 -18.47 33.24
N LEU A 11 15.29 -18.38 32.99
CA LEU A 11 15.82 -17.84 31.75
C LEU A 11 15.37 -18.75 30.61
N ILE A 12 14.25 -18.40 29.98
CA ILE A 12 13.95 -18.86 28.63
C ILE A 12 14.98 -18.18 27.74
N ALA A 13 16.06 -18.91 27.41
CA ALA A 13 16.94 -18.55 26.33
C ALA A 13 16.07 -18.50 25.06
N ALA A 14 15.72 -17.28 24.64
CA ALA A 14 15.18 -17.04 23.32
C ALA A 14 16.28 -17.43 22.35
N SER A 15 16.21 -18.66 21.82
CA SER A 15 16.96 -19.03 20.64
C SER A 15 16.50 -18.11 19.52
N THR A 16 17.28 -17.06 19.28
CA THR A 16 17.20 -16.26 18.07
C THR A 16 17.67 -17.16 16.93
N ASN A 17 16.78 -18.04 16.46
CA ASN A 17 16.87 -18.55 15.11
C ASN A 17 16.73 -17.31 14.23
N VAL A 18 17.87 -16.81 13.75
CA VAL A 18 17.94 -15.85 12.65
C VAL A 18 17.33 -16.58 11.45
N LEU A 19 16.01 -16.52 11.33
CA LEU A 19 15.32 -16.92 10.12
C LEU A 19 15.87 -16.02 9.03
N ALA A 20 16.61 -16.61 8.08
CA ALA A 20 17.07 -15.91 6.89
C ALA A 20 15.88 -15.13 6.29
N GLU A 21 16.07 -13.82 6.02
CA GLU A 21 15.04 -12.96 5.43
C GLU A 21 14.52 -13.64 4.15
N LYS A 22 13.27 -14.12 4.18
CA LYS A 22 12.62 -14.70 3.00
C LYS A 22 12.55 -13.60 1.93
N TYR A 23 13.02 -13.87 0.72
CA TYR A 23 12.87 -12.95 -0.40
C TYR A 23 11.38 -12.70 -0.68
N VAL A 24 10.97 -11.43 -0.58
CA VAL A 24 9.61 -10.97 -0.89
C VAL A 24 9.71 -9.88 -1.97
N PRO A 25 9.29 -10.13 -3.22
CA PRO A 25 9.39 -9.18 -4.32
C PRO A 25 8.26 -8.14 -4.28
N ILE A 26 8.08 -7.49 -3.13
CA ILE A 26 7.09 -6.43 -2.94
C ILE A 26 7.83 -5.10 -2.89
N VAL A 27 7.50 -4.19 -3.81
CA VAL A 27 7.95 -2.80 -3.73
C VAL A 27 6.85 -1.95 -3.16
N SER A 28 7.10 -1.28 -2.03
CA SER A 28 6.15 -0.39 -1.39
C SER A 28 6.61 1.06 -1.54
N THR A 29 5.78 1.91 -2.13
CA THR A 29 6.05 3.34 -2.31
C THR A 29 4.96 4.16 -1.60
N PRO A 30 5.31 5.11 -0.72
CA PRO A 30 4.32 5.95 -0.08
C PRO A 30 3.84 7.08 -0.99
N VAL A 31 2.54 7.36 -0.97
CA VAL A 31 1.89 8.47 -1.67
C VAL A 31 1.08 9.27 -0.66
N TYR A 32 1.31 10.58 -0.63
CA TYR A 32 0.71 11.46 0.38
C TYR A 32 -0.43 12.28 -0.24
N LEU A 33 -1.62 12.15 0.34
CA LEU A 33 -2.75 13.03 0.12
C LEU A 33 -2.72 14.05 1.26
N GLU A 34 -2.17 15.23 0.97
CA GLU A 34 -1.93 16.28 1.95
C GLU A 34 -2.55 17.62 1.52
N SER A 35 -3.21 18.29 2.47
CA SER A 35 -3.63 19.68 2.36
C SER A 35 -3.81 20.27 3.75
N SER A 36 -3.45 21.53 3.93
CA SER A 36 -3.59 22.26 5.19
C SER A 36 -4.33 23.58 4.97
N LYS A 37 -4.80 24.17 6.06
CA LYS A 37 -5.56 25.43 6.03
C LYS A 37 -6.82 25.35 5.17
N LEU A 38 -7.46 24.18 5.17
CA LEU A 38 -8.75 23.99 4.54
C LEU A 38 -9.81 24.78 5.30
N THR A 39 -10.75 25.36 4.57
CA THR A 39 -11.84 26.17 5.12
C THR A 39 -13.16 25.42 5.03
N CYS A 40 -14.00 25.54 6.04
CA CYS A 40 -15.36 25.00 6.11
C CYS A 40 -16.37 26.13 5.92
N ARG A 41 -16.39 26.69 4.70
CA ARG A 41 -17.23 27.84 4.36
C ARG A 41 -18.70 27.43 4.27
N GLN A 42 -19.53 28.01 5.14
CA GLN A 42 -20.97 27.78 5.14
C GLN A 42 -21.71 29.00 5.70
N TRP A 43 -23.01 29.11 5.42
CA TRP A 43 -23.90 30.07 6.06
C TRP A 43 -23.74 30.05 7.57
N LYS A 44 -23.70 31.25 8.16
CA LYS A 44 -23.58 31.47 9.60
C LYS A 44 -24.88 31.16 10.34
N THR A 45 -26.01 31.35 9.66
CA THR A 45 -27.37 31.08 10.16
C THR A 45 -28.21 30.52 9.02
N PRO A 46 -29.27 29.76 9.28
CA PRO A 46 -30.09 29.16 8.22
C PRO A 46 -30.84 30.19 7.35
N ASP A 47 -31.16 31.37 7.89
CA ASP A 47 -31.97 32.39 7.20
C ASP A 47 -31.14 33.51 6.53
N ASN A 48 -29.82 33.52 6.69
CA ASN A 48 -28.95 34.60 6.21
C ASN A 48 -27.92 34.07 5.19
N LYS A 49 -27.55 34.94 4.24
CA LYS A 49 -26.50 34.70 3.23
C LYS A 49 -25.10 35.11 3.72
N GLU A 50 -24.88 35.36 5.01
CA GLU A 50 -23.53 35.60 5.53
C GLU A 50 -22.78 34.26 5.61
N ILE A 51 -21.64 34.15 4.92
CA ILE A 51 -20.79 32.95 4.93
C ILE A 51 -19.69 33.14 5.97
N THR A 52 -19.51 32.16 6.85
CA THR A 52 -18.38 32.06 7.78
C THR A 52 -17.57 30.79 7.50
N ASP A 53 -16.28 30.81 7.84
CA ASP A 53 -15.49 29.59 7.94
C ASP A 53 -15.72 28.99 9.33
N TRP A 54 -16.35 27.81 9.38
CA TRP A 54 -16.60 27.14 10.65
C TRP A 54 -15.35 26.46 11.23
N CYS A 55 -14.34 26.20 10.40
CA CYS A 55 -13.08 25.55 10.79
C CYS A 55 -11.96 26.54 11.10
N ASP A 56 -12.16 27.86 10.95
CA ASP A 56 -11.14 28.90 11.16
C ASP A 56 -9.80 28.60 10.46
N ALA A 57 -9.84 28.06 9.23
CA ALA A 57 -8.68 27.58 8.49
C ALA A 57 -7.77 26.60 9.26
N SER A 58 -8.33 25.82 10.20
CA SER A 58 -7.61 24.78 10.94
C SER A 58 -7.80 23.37 10.36
N ALA A 59 -8.67 23.19 9.37
CA ALA A 59 -8.89 21.88 8.78
C ALA A 59 -7.68 21.42 7.96
N SER A 60 -7.35 20.14 8.06
CA SER A 60 -6.21 19.52 7.39
C SER A 60 -6.48 18.06 7.04
N VAL A 61 -5.85 17.60 5.97
CA VAL A 61 -5.83 16.21 5.54
C VAL A 61 -4.38 15.81 5.38
N HIS A 62 -3.96 14.72 6.01
CA HIS A 62 -2.68 14.09 5.75
C HIS A 62 -2.85 12.57 5.88
N VAL A 63 -3.07 11.95 4.72
CA VAL A 63 -3.24 10.49 4.58
C VAL A 63 -2.12 9.95 3.71
N ARG A 64 -1.46 8.90 4.21
CA ARG A 64 -0.42 8.17 3.49
C ARG A 64 -1.00 6.86 2.95
N VAL A 65 -0.96 6.73 1.63
CA VAL A 65 -1.32 5.50 0.92
C VAL A 65 -0.04 4.76 0.53
N ASN A 66 0.14 3.55 1.01
CA ASN A 66 1.22 2.68 0.57
C ASN A 66 0.78 1.97 -0.72
N VAL A 67 1.52 2.19 -1.80
CA VAL A 67 1.31 1.53 -3.08
C VAL A 67 2.30 0.38 -3.19
N GLU A 68 1.78 -0.85 -3.15
CA GLU A 68 2.60 -2.04 -3.29
C GLU A 68 2.48 -2.62 -4.70
N GLN A 69 3.61 -2.92 -5.33
CA GLN A 69 3.69 -3.53 -6.66
C GLN A 69 4.46 -4.85 -6.57
N MET A 70 3.91 -5.90 -7.18
CA MET A 70 4.50 -7.24 -7.12
C MET A 70 4.06 -8.15 -8.27
N ARG A 71 4.86 -9.19 -8.52
CA ARG A 71 4.53 -10.31 -9.41
C ARG A 71 4.19 -11.54 -8.58
N SER A 72 3.03 -12.16 -8.83
CA SER A 72 2.64 -13.44 -8.23
C SER A 72 2.65 -14.52 -9.29
N ILE A 73 3.40 -15.61 -9.14
CA ILE A 73 3.36 -16.77 -10.03
C ILE A 73 2.37 -17.83 -9.55
N ALA A 74 1.96 -18.74 -10.44
CA ALA A 74 1.17 -19.90 -10.03
C ALA A 74 1.95 -20.82 -9.07
N SER A 75 1.39 -21.05 -7.89
CA SER A 75 1.96 -21.89 -6.83
C SER A 75 0.83 -22.49 -5.99
N VAL A 76 1.03 -23.69 -5.46
CA VAL A 76 0.08 -24.29 -4.51
C VAL A 76 0.64 -24.07 -3.11
N ASN A 77 -0.10 -23.35 -2.27
CA ASN A 77 0.28 -23.18 -0.88
C ASN A 77 0.14 -24.47 -0.07
N GLN A 78 0.65 -24.50 1.16
CA GLN A 78 0.55 -25.66 2.05
C GLN A 78 -0.90 -26.07 2.37
N ALA A 79 -1.87 -25.17 2.16
CA ALA A 79 -3.31 -25.40 2.34
C ALA A 79 -4.03 -25.81 1.04
N GLY A 80 -3.30 -26.06 -0.06
CA GLY A 80 -3.88 -26.47 -1.34
C GLY A 80 -4.48 -25.35 -2.19
N ILE A 81 -4.31 -24.09 -1.80
CA ILE A 81 -4.80 -22.91 -2.53
C ILE A 81 -3.76 -22.49 -3.56
N THR A 82 -4.21 -22.34 -4.80
CA THR A 82 -3.38 -21.87 -5.91
C THR A 82 -3.30 -20.35 -5.92
N THR A 83 -2.08 -19.79 -5.91
CA THR A 83 -1.85 -18.36 -6.12
C THR A 83 -2.02 -17.99 -7.59
N PRO A 84 -2.55 -16.80 -7.92
CA PRO A 84 -2.76 -16.39 -9.30
C PRO A 84 -1.42 -16.09 -9.99
N ASP A 85 -1.34 -16.40 -11.30
CA ASP A 85 -0.24 -15.97 -12.16
C ASP A 85 -0.55 -14.58 -12.74
N ALA A 86 -0.18 -13.52 -12.02
CA ALA A 86 -0.57 -12.16 -12.36
C ALA A 86 0.38 -11.06 -11.84
N LYS A 87 0.20 -9.86 -12.38
CA LYS A 87 0.78 -8.60 -11.87
C LYS A 87 -0.19 -7.99 -10.89
N ILE A 88 0.26 -7.66 -9.68
CA ILE A 88 -0.59 -7.20 -8.58
C ILE A 88 -0.16 -5.80 -8.15
N VAL A 89 -1.14 -4.92 -7.95
CA VAL A 89 -0.96 -3.60 -7.35
C VAL A 89 -1.93 -3.45 -6.19
N ARG A 90 -1.43 -3.06 -5.01
CA ARG A 90 -2.25 -2.82 -3.81
C ARG A 90 -2.13 -1.37 -3.39
N PHE A 91 -3.26 -0.80 -2.95
CA PHE A 91 -3.29 0.50 -2.30
C PHE A 91 -3.80 0.30 -0.89
N ILE A 92 -2.98 0.67 0.09
CA ILE A 92 -3.23 0.38 1.50
C ILE A 92 -3.10 1.66 2.31
N VAL A 93 -4.10 1.92 3.14
CA VAL A 93 -3.99 2.83 4.28
C VAL A 93 -4.18 1.98 5.53
N ASP A 94 -3.10 1.77 6.28
CA ASP A 94 -3.09 0.98 7.52
C ASP A 94 -2.92 1.89 8.76
N GLU A 95 -3.26 1.37 9.94
CA GLU A 95 -3.30 2.16 11.18
C GLU A 95 -1.92 2.70 11.57
N ASP A 96 -0.88 1.89 11.39
CA ASP A 96 0.48 2.20 11.82
C ASP A 96 1.17 3.23 10.92
N THR A 97 0.85 3.25 9.61
CA THR A 97 1.55 4.07 8.62
C THR A 97 0.65 4.95 7.76
N GLY A 98 -0.65 5.03 8.05
CA GLY A 98 -1.66 5.74 7.26
C GLY A 98 -1.66 7.27 7.35
N GLY A 99 -0.77 7.87 8.13
CA GLY A 99 -0.66 9.33 8.30
C GLY A 99 -1.32 9.87 9.58
N THR A 100 -1.38 11.19 9.72
CA THR A 100 -1.94 11.86 10.92
C THR A 100 -3.47 11.91 10.90
N GLY A 101 -4.10 11.85 9.72
CA GLY A 101 -5.55 11.73 9.54
C GLY A 101 -6.20 12.97 8.91
N ILE A 102 -7.50 13.11 9.16
CA ILE A 102 -8.34 14.22 8.72
C ILE A 102 -8.85 14.95 9.97
N HIS A 103 -8.53 16.23 10.06
CA HIS A 103 -8.87 17.12 11.19
C HIS A 103 -9.70 18.29 10.67
N LEU A 104 -10.76 18.66 11.37
CA LEU A 104 -11.54 19.88 11.10
C LEU A 104 -11.25 20.96 12.14
N VAL A 105 -11.47 20.66 13.42
CA VAL A 105 -11.31 21.56 14.58
C VAL A 105 -10.96 20.75 15.83
N ASP A 106 -10.23 21.34 16.78
CA ASP A 106 -9.87 20.66 18.04
C ASP A 106 -11.09 20.36 18.92
N GLU A 107 -12.04 21.30 18.97
CA GLU A 107 -13.28 21.18 19.72
C GLU A 107 -14.49 21.58 18.87
N LEU A 108 -15.55 20.79 19.00
CA LEU A 108 -16.83 21.11 18.37
C LEU A 108 -17.44 22.37 19.00
N LYS A 109 -17.72 23.40 18.17
CA LYS A 109 -18.31 24.66 18.62
C LYS A 109 -19.80 24.48 18.82
N GLN A 110 -20.31 24.95 19.95
CA GLN A 110 -21.73 24.99 20.27
C GLN A 110 -22.05 26.34 20.91
N GLY A 111 -23.13 26.98 20.47
CA GLY A 111 -23.45 28.33 20.93
C GLY A 111 -24.79 28.84 20.43
N ASN A 112 -25.02 30.14 20.61
CA ASN A 112 -26.21 30.84 20.12
C ASN A 112 -25.80 31.75 18.97
N TYR A 113 -26.53 31.69 17.85
CA TYR A 113 -26.37 32.68 16.78
C TYR A 113 -27.37 33.84 16.91
N TRP A 114 -28.43 33.64 17.71
CA TRP A 114 -29.37 34.68 18.11
C TRP A 114 -29.91 34.37 19.51
N PHE A 115 -30.06 35.39 20.35
CA PHE A 115 -30.45 35.23 21.74
C PHE A 115 -31.31 36.41 22.22
N GLU A 116 -32.54 36.14 22.63
CA GLU A 116 -33.40 37.09 23.35
C GLU A 116 -33.55 36.68 24.81
N SER A 117 -33.76 35.38 25.07
CA SER A 117 -33.85 34.83 26.43
C SER A 117 -33.52 33.33 26.49
N TRP A 118 -33.46 32.78 27.71
CA TRP A 118 -33.37 31.34 27.93
C TRP A 118 -34.66 30.56 27.57
N ALA A 119 -35.72 31.22 27.13
CA ALA A 119 -36.89 30.56 26.54
C ALA A 119 -37.03 30.86 25.03
N HIS A 120 -36.31 31.87 24.51
CA HIS A 120 -36.36 32.29 23.12
C HIS A 120 -34.95 32.56 22.57
N ARG A 121 -34.39 31.57 21.88
CA ARG A 121 -33.05 31.65 21.27
C ARG A 121 -32.91 30.69 20.09
N TYR A 122 -31.90 30.95 19.26
CA TYR A 122 -31.47 30.00 18.25
C TYR A 122 -30.01 29.60 18.45
N THR A 123 -29.78 28.30 18.34
CA THR A 123 -28.55 27.60 18.71
C THR A 123 -27.89 26.97 17.50
N TYR A 124 -26.60 26.70 17.59
CA TYR A 124 -25.86 25.93 16.61
C TYR A 124 -24.93 24.91 17.25
N ILE A 125 -24.57 23.86 16.49
CA ILE A 125 -23.44 22.97 16.78
C ILE A 125 -22.72 22.59 15.48
N GLY A 126 -21.40 22.68 15.46
CA GLY A 126 -20.59 22.43 14.27
C GLY A 126 -19.20 23.09 14.31
N PRO A 127 -18.37 22.88 13.28
CA PRO A 127 -18.59 21.97 12.16
C PRO A 127 -18.26 20.52 12.56
N PHE A 128 -18.94 19.57 11.92
CA PHE A 128 -18.60 18.14 12.01
C PHE A 128 -18.74 17.49 10.64
N VAL A 129 -18.07 16.37 10.41
CA VAL A 129 -18.09 15.65 9.14
C VAL A 129 -19.35 14.82 9.00
N ASP A 130 -20.08 15.01 7.92
CA ASP A 130 -21.20 14.17 7.51
C ASP A 130 -20.75 12.94 6.73
N SER A 131 -19.73 13.08 5.86
CA SER A 131 -19.07 11.92 5.28
C SER A 131 -17.61 12.13 4.95
N TYR A 132 -16.81 11.06 5.10
CA TYR A 132 -15.46 10.96 4.56
C TYR A 132 -15.50 10.06 3.32
N ASP A 133 -15.29 10.65 2.14
CA ASP A 133 -15.28 9.94 0.86
C ASP A 133 -13.84 9.69 0.42
N LEU A 134 -13.49 8.42 0.16
CA LEU A 134 -12.17 8.00 -0.32
C LEU A 134 -12.30 7.12 -1.56
N TRP A 135 -11.39 7.26 -2.51
CA TRP A 135 -11.40 6.45 -3.72
C TRP A 135 -10.02 6.17 -4.29
N VAL A 136 -9.96 5.06 -5.03
CA VAL A 136 -8.88 4.71 -5.95
C VAL A 136 -9.52 4.28 -7.26
N LYS A 137 -9.21 4.98 -8.35
CA LYS A 137 -9.85 4.76 -9.65
C LYS A 137 -8.82 4.73 -10.77
N PRO A 138 -8.79 3.71 -11.64
CA PRO A 138 -8.02 3.77 -12.88
C PRO A 138 -8.68 4.79 -13.82
N VAL A 139 -7.98 5.89 -14.09
CA VAL A 139 -8.52 7.02 -14.86
C VAL A 139 -8.01 7.08 -16.30
N ASN A 140 -6.88 6.45 -16.60
CA ASN A 140 -6.30 6.41 -17.94
C ASN A 140 -5.49 5.14 -18.18
N GLY A 141 -5.43 4.70 -19.44
CA GLY A 141 -4.71 3.51 -19.86
C GLY A 141 -5.48 2.20 -19.63
N TYR A 142 -4.75 1.11 -19.38
CA TYR A 142 -5.35 -0.19 -19.09
C TYR A 142 -6.17 -0.15 -17.81
N LYS A 143 -7.32 -0.85 -17.79
CA LYS A 143 -8.17 -0.97 -16.60
C LYS A 143 -7.97 -2.35 -15.96
N PRO A 144 -7.18 -2.45 -14.88
CA PRO A 144 -6.97 -3.74 -14.21
C PRO A 144 -8.23 -4.19 -13.49
N ASN A 145 -8.33 -5.49 -13.26
CA ASN A 145 -9.43 -6.09 -12.50
C ASN A 145 -9.19 -5.83 -11.01
N LYS A 146 -10.21 -5.32 -10.32
CA LYS A 146 -10.16 -5.26 -8.87
C LYS A 146 -10.63 -6.61 -8.32
N ILE A 147 -9.75 -7.29 -7.62
CA ILE A 147 -10.00 -8.67 -7.14
C ILE A 147 -10.41 -8.71 -5.67
N LYS A 148 -10.06 -7.67 -4.91
CA LYS A 148 -10.36 -7.57 -3.49
C LYS A 148 -10.40 -6.09 -3.09
N ASP A 149 -11.36 -5.76 -2.23
CA ASP A 149 -11.39 -4.50 -1.54
C ASP A 149 -11.91 -4.66 -0.11
N PHE A 150 -11.62 -3.64 0.69
CA PHE A 150 -12.01 -3.54 2.08
C PHE A 150 -11.97 -2.06 2.49
N PRO A 151 -12.90 -1.58 3.33
CA PRO A 151 -13.96 -2.28 4.07
C PRO A 151 -15.19 -2.69 3.25
N ARG A 152 -16.00 -3.61 3.78
CA ARG A 152 -17.35 -3.93 3.25
C ARG A 152 -18.39 -2.93 3.78
N ASN A 153 -19.64 -3.05 3.32
CA ASN A 153 -20.74 -2.29 3.90
C ASN A 153 -20.96 -2.72 5.35
N GLU A 154 -20.93 -1.77 6.28
CA GLU A 154 -21.07 -2.02 7.71
C GLU A 154 -21.95 -0.95 8.36
N ASN A 155 -22.71 -1.35 9.38
CA ASN A 155 -23.55 -0.42 10.15
C ASN A 155 -22.72 0.40 11.16
N LYS A 156 -23.37 1.37 11.82
CA LYS A 156 -22.77 2.16 12.92
C LYS A 156 -22.39 1.29 14.13
N ASN A 157 -21.46 1.77 14.95
CA ASN A 157 -20.88 1.08 16.11
C ASN A 157 -20.17 -0.24 15.75
N TYR A 158 -19.59 -0.31 14.57
CA TYR A 158 -18.78 -1.43 14.15
C TYR A 158 -17.35 -1.27 14.70
N GLU A 159 -16.92 -2.28 15.46
CA GLU A 159 -15.54 -2.41 15.92
C GLU A 159 -15.02 -3.78 15.51
N HIS A 160 -14.01 -3.79 14.65
CA HIS A 160 -13.45 -5.03 14.16
C HIS A 160 -11.97 -4.86 13.81
N ARG A 161 -11.25 -5.96 13.99
CA ARG A 161 -9.82 -6.09 13.70
C ARG A 161 -9.69 -7.32 12.82
N GLU A 162 -9.53 -7.10 11.52
CA GLU A 162 -9.41 -8.18 10.54
C GLU A 162 -8.04 -8.12 9.86
N ALA A 163 -7.44 -9.29 9.68
CA ALA A 163 -6.21 -9.45 8.92
C ALA A 163 -6.56 -9.62 7.45
N HIS A 164 -6.22 -8.63 6.63
CA HIS A 164 -6.41 -8.67 5.20
C HIS A 164 -5.08 -8.89 4.51
N GLY A 165 -4.98 -9.97 3.73
CA GLY A 165 -3.81 -10.20 2.92
C GLY A 165 -4.11 -10.70 1.52
N VAL A 166 -3.03 -10.80 0.76
CA VAL A 166 -2.98 -11.44 -0.56
C VAL A 166 -1.99 -12.60 -0.45
N SER A 167 -2.38 -13.75 -1.01
CA SER A 167 -1.46 -14.87 -1.21
C SER A 167 -0.73 -14.69 -2.53
N ILE A 168 0.59 -14.58 -2.48
CA ILE A 168 1.44 -14.41 -3.66
C ILE A 168 2.31 -15.64 -3.87
N GLY A 169 2.42 -16.12 -5.11
CA GLY A 169 3.36 -17.17 -5.46
C GLY A 169 4.70 -16.56 -5.83
N ILE A 170 5.77 -17.13 -5.31
CA ILE A 170 7.14 -16.68 -5.56
C ILE A 170 7.94 -17.83 -6.14
N ASN A 171 8.77 -17.51 -7.12
CA ASN A 171 9.68 -18.45 -7.75
C ASN A 171 10.81 -18.82 -6.77
N GLY A 172 10.88 -20.08 -6.34
CA GLY A 172 11.72 -20.51 -5.23
C GLY A 172 11.25 -21.83 -4.60
N THR A 173 12.16 -22.65 -4.06
CA THR A 173 11.79 -23.78 -3.19
C THR A 173 11.74 -23.35 -1.72
N ALA A 174 10.63 -23.59 -1.04
CA ALA A 174 10.54 -23.42 0.40
C ALA A 174 11.50 -24.39 1.12
N GLY A 175 12.41 -23.85 1.95
CA GLY A 175 13.33 -24.65 2.77
C GLY A 175 14.64 -25.08 2.10
N SER A 176 14.81 -24.85 0.79
CA SER A 176 16.15 -24.74 0.20
C SER A 176 16.60 -23.31 0.44
N GLU A 177 17.75 -23.11 1.08
CA GLU A 177 18.37 -21.80 1.24
C GLU A 177 18.51 -21.10 -0.13
N VAL A 178 17.50 -20.34 -0.53
CA VAL A 178 17.74 -19.05 -1.15
C VAL A 178 18.30 -18.22 0.00
N GLY A 179 19.55 -18.49 0.39
CA GLY A 179 20.26 -17.70 1.38
C GLY A 179 20.36 -16.26 0.89
N GLY A 180 21.08 -15.39 1.61
CA GLY A 180 21.35 -14.01 1.16
C GLY A 180 21.98 -13.88 -0.24
N ASP A 181 22.29 -15.01 -0.88
CA ASP A 181 22.94 -15.17 -2.17
C ASP A 181 21.99 -15.44 -3.36
N GLY A 182 20.66 -15.51 -3.18
CA GLY A 182 19.73 -15.76 -4.31
C GLY A 182 19.81 -17.17 -4.96
N PRO A 183 19.00 -17.46 -6.00
CA PRO A 183 18.95 -18.79 -6.61
C PRO A 183 20.21 -19.11 -7.41
N LYS A 184 20.81 -20.28 -7.15
CA LYS A 184 22.03 -20.80 -7.79
C LYS A 184 21.76 -22.01 -8.71
N SER A 185 20.53 -22.52 -8.78
CA SER A 185 20.21 -23.65 -9.66
C SER A 185 18.76 -23.61 -10.16
N SER A 186 18.51 -24.24 -11.31
CA SER A 186 17.17 -24.37 -11.89
C SER A 186 16.20 -25.16 -11.00
N SER A 187 16.70 -26.07 -10.15
CA SER A 187 15.88 -26.77 -9.15
C SER A 187 15.40 -25.84 -8.03
N GLN A 188 16.20 -24.83 -7.68
CA GLN A 188 15.80 -23.77 -6.74
C GLN A 188 14.75 -22.82 -7.34
N VAL A 189 14.73 -22.70 -8.66
CA VAL A 189 13.74 -21.94 -9.45
C VAL A 189 12.59 -22.85 -9.93
N GLY A 190 12.70 -24.17 -9.76
CA GLY A 190 11.71 -25.14 -10.27
C GLY A 190 10.43 -25.14 -9.44
N GLY A 191 10.58 -24.91 -8.13
CA GLY A 191 9.49 -24.82 -7.16
C GLY A 191 8.89 -23.41 -7.07
N SER A 192 7.70 -23.35 -6.50
CA SER A 192 7.09 -22.10 -6.09
C SER A 192 6.56 -22.24 -4.67
N PHE A 193 6.53 -21.14 -3.93
CA PHE A 193 5.94 -21.10 -2.60
C PHE A 193 5.05 -19.87 -2.46
N SER A 194 4.06 -19.97 -1.58
CA SER A 194 3.14 -18.87 -1.29
C SER A 194 3.58 -18.07 -0.06
N ILE A 195 3.43 -16.75 -0.10
CA ILE A 195 3.46 -15.89 1.10
C ILE A 195 2.08 -15.24 1.27
N SER A 196 1.55 -15.26 2.49
CA SER A 196 0.42 -14.40 2.88
C SER A 196 0.98 -13.07 3.38
N ASN A 197 0.66 -11.96 2.71
CA ASN A 197 1.00 -10.62 3.19
C ASN A 197 -0.23 -9.99 3.85
N GLU A 198 -0.42 -10.32 5.13
CA GLU A 198 -1.54 -9.83 5.94
C GLU A 198 -1.23 -8.49 6.60
N LYS A 199 -2.21 -7.59 6.53
CA LYS A 199 -2.24 -6.29 7.20
C LYS A 199 -3.45 -6.27 8.12
N THR A 200 -3.25 -5.81 9.34
CA THR A 200 -4.37 -5.64 10.26
C THR A 200 -5.00 -4.27 10.04
N LEU A 201 -6.29 -4.26 9.72
CA LEU A 201 -7.06 -3.04 9.58
C LEU A 201 -8.07 -2.99 10.73
N VAL A 202 -8.10 -1.87 11.43
CA VAL A 202 -8.95 -1.64 12.60
C VAL A 202 -9.96 -0.54 12.26
N PHE A 203 -11.23 -0.80 12.55
CA PHE A 203 -12.26 0.24 12.51
C PHE A 203 -12.89 0.42 13.87
N ASN A 204 -13.17 1.68 14.20
CA ASN A 204 -14.14 2.03 15.21
C ASN A 204 -15.05 3.09 14.59
N THR A 205 -16.19 2.66 14.03
CA THR A 205 -17.00 3.55 13.20
C THR A 205 -17.86 4.51 14.03
N LYS A 206 -18.07 4.23 15.34
CA LYS A 206 -18.92 5.03 16.24
C LYS A 206 -20.26 5.36 15.58
N GLU A 207 -20.46 6.61 15.20
CA GLU A 207 -21.69 7.14 14.59
C GLU A 207 -21.74 7.05 13.05
N TYR A 208 -20.69 6.51 12.42
CA TYR A 208 -20.58 6.35 10.98
C TYR A 208 -20.95 4.92 10.55
N GLU A 209 -21.67 4.80 9.45
CA GLU A 209 -21.78 3.58 8.66
C GLU A 209 -20.72 3.59 7.54
N ILE A 210 -20.31 2.40 7.11
CA ILE A 210 -19.42 2.24 5.97
C ILE A 210 -20.28 1.94 4.75
N VAL A 211 -20.21 2.81 3.75
CA VAL A 211 -20.87 2.65 2.46
C VAL A 211 -19.80 2.44 1.39
N ASN A 212 -19.52 1.18 1.09
CA ASN A 212 -18.66 0.78 -0.02
C ASN A 212 -19.47 0.74 -1.33
N LYS A 213 -19.20 1.70 -2.22
CA LYS A 213 -19.83 1.87 -3.55
C LYS A 213 -18.95 1.34 -4.69
N SER A 214 -17.93 0.58 -4.31
CA SER A 214 -17.06 -0.15 -5.21
C SER A 214 -17.81 -0.89 -6.30
N SER A 215 -17.35 -0.73 -7.54
CA SER A 215 -17.93 -1.41 -8.70
C SER A 215 -16.86 -1.61 -9.77
N LEU A 216 -16.77 -2.83 -10.32
CA LEU A 216 -15.75 -3.21 -11.30
C LEU A 216 -14.36 -2.79 -10.80
N SER A 217 -13.59 -2.05 -11.59
CA SER A 217 -12.26 -1.55 -11.23
C SER A 217 -12.27 -0.29 -10.34
N ASN A 218 -13.43 0.29 -10.03
CA ASN A 218 -13.51 1.48 -9.20
C ASN A 218 -13.62 1.07 -7.73
N PHE A 219 -12.72 1.59 -6.90
CA PHE A 219 -12.83 1.54 -5.46
C PHE A 219 -13.33 2.90 -4.95
N GLU A 220 -14.42 2.87 -4.18
CA GLU A 220 -15.00 4.06 -3.55
C GLU A 220 -15.69 3.67 -2.25
N VAL A 221 -15.24 4.27 -1.15
CA VAL A 221 -15.82 4.07 0.18
C VAL A 221 -16.20 5.41 0.78
N SER A 222 -17.33 5.44 1.48
CA SER A 222 -17.78 6.60 2.22
C SER A 222 -18.08 6.18 3.66
N PHE A 223 -17.40 6.81 4.62
CA PHE A 223 -17.78 6.73 6.03
C PHE A 223 -18.84 7.80 6.24
N LYS A 224 -20.10 7.40 6.29
CA LYS A 224 -21.24 8.32 6.31
C LYS A 224 -21.86 8.35 7.70
N ARG A 225 -22.13 9.53 8.24
CA ARG A 225 -22.78 9.69 9.54
C ARG A 225 -24.21 9.17 9.45
N ALA A 226 -24.57 8.25 10.34
CA ALA A 226 -25.87 7.56 10.33
C ALA A 226 -26.92 8.19 11.26
N LEU A 227 -26.55 9.22 12.04
CA LEU A 227 -27.46 9.90 12.97
C LEU A 227 -28.25 11.01 12.25
N THR A 228 -29.56 11.03 12.51
CA THR A 228 -30.44 12.12 12.12
C THR A 228 -30.37 13.29 13.10
N SER A 229 -30.87 14.46 12.69
CA SER A 229 -30.93 15.64 13.57
C SER A 229 -31.74 15.41 14.85
N CYS A 230 -32.78 14.58 14.80
CA CYS A 230 -33.60 14.24 15.98
C CYS A 230 -32.80 13.34 16.94
N GLU A 231 -32.08 12.35 16.42
CA GLU A 231 -31.26 11.45 17.24
C GLU A 231 -30.08 12.18 17.90
N GLU A 232 -29.62 13.30 17.35
CA GLU A 232 -28.54 14.15 17.88
C GLU A 232 -28.99 15.06 19.05
N MET A 233 -30.29 15.14 19.34
CA MET A 233 -30.83 15.94 20.44
C MET A 233 -30.58 15.31 21.82
N TYR A 234 -30.69 16.08 22.91
CA TYR A 234 -30.58 15.55 24.28
C TYR A 234 -31.62 14.48 24.59
N THR A 235 -32.85 14.74 24.18
CA THR A 235 -34.00 13.86 24.39
C THR A 235 -35.04 14.15 23.32
N GLU A 236 -36.03 13.27 23.21
CA GLU A 236 -37.17 13.41 22.32
C GLU A 236 -38.44 13.12 23.13
N THR A 237 -39.12 14.15 23.62
CA THR A 237 -40.40 14.03 24.33
C THR A 237 -41.61 14.34 23.44
N LEU A 238 -41.34 14.94 22.28
CA LEU A 238 -42.26 15.23 21.20
C LEU A 238 -41.62 14.71 19.90
N LYS A 239 -42.40 14.44 18.86
CA LYS A 239 -41.87 13.96 17.57
C LYS A 239 -40.81 14.94 17.02
N CYS A 240 -39.53 14.57 17.10
CA CYS A 240 -38.36 15.39 16.80
C CYS A 240 -38.27 16.74 17.53
N ALA A 241 -38.70 16.78 18.80
CA ALA A 241 -38.57 17.95 19.67
C ALA A 241 -38.59 17.53 21.15
N TYR A 242 -38.24 18.44 22.05
CA TYR A 242 -38.51 18.25 23.48
C TYR A 242 -38.90 19.56 24.14
N TRP A 243 -39.50 19.47 25.32
CA TRP A 243 -39.80 20.62 26.15
C TRP A 243 -38.94 20.59 27.42
N ASP A 244 -38.63 21.78 27.94
CA ASP A 244 -37.94 21.97 29.23
C ASP A 244 -38.49 23.23 29.91
N ALA A 245 -38.14 23.46 31.17
CA ALA A 245 -38.54 24.65 31.92
C ALA A 245 -38.10 25.95 31.19
N LEU A 246 -38.85 27.04 31.40
CA LEU A 246 -38.57 28.35 30.79
C LEU A 246 -37.19 28.92 31.19
N TRP A 247 -36.62 28.46 32.30
CA TRP A 247 -35.27 28.81 32.77
C TRP A 247 -34.21 27.77 32.38
N GLY A 248 -34.54 26.78 31.55
CA GLY A 248 -33.61 25.78 31.05
C GLY A 248 -32.52 26.40 30.18
N THR A 249 -31.26 26.09 30.49
CA THR A 249 -30.10 26.65 29.79
C THR A 249 -29.50 25.70 28.74
N GLY A 250 -30.16 24.58 28.47
CA GLY A 250 -29.67 23.54 27.56
C GLY A 250 -29.55 23.99 26.11
N PHE A 251 -28.87 23.19 25.30
CA PHE A 251 -28.85 23.35 23.84
C PHE A 251 -29.76 22.30 23.18
N VAL A 252 -30.21 22.54 21.95
CA VAL A 252 -31.05 21.56 21.23
C VAL A 252 -30.31 20.23 21.04
N PHE A 253 -29.04 20.29 20.64
CA PHE A 253 -28.21 19.13 20.34
C PHE A 253 -27.28 18.75 21.49
N ASP A 254 -27.10 17.46 21.71
CA ASP A 254 -26.19 16.92 22.72
C ASP A 254 -24.78 16.75 22.14
N LYS A 255 -23.84 17.59 22.59
CA LYS A 255 -22.42 17.55 22.16
C LYS A 255 -21.79 16.17 22.36
N ARG A 256 -22.26 15.36 23.32
CA ARG A 256 -21.74 14.01 23.61
C ARG A 256 -22.09 12.99 22.52
N LYS A 257 -23.10 13.28 21.70
CA LYS A 257 -23.50 12.45 20.55
C LYS A 257 -22.67 12.74 19.29
N PHE A 258 -21.64 13.57 19.39
CA PHE A 258 -20.69 13.86 18.33
C PHE A 258 -19.31 13.37 18.76
N SER A 259 -18.89 12.24 18.20
CA SER A 259 -17.61 11.65 18.55
C SER A 259 -16.44 12.50 18.02
N PRO A 260 -15.25 12.47 18.66
CA PRO A 260 -14.07 13.16 18.15
C PRO A 260 -13.66 12.77 16.72
N ILE A 261 -14.07 11.58 16.24
CA ILE A 261 -13.89 11.17 14.85
C ILE A 261 -14.61 12.11 13.87
N ALA A 262 -15.65 12.83 14.29
CA ALA A 262 -16.40 13.72 13.42
C ALA A 262 -15.77 15.12 13.27
N TYR A 263 -14.79 15.51 14.08
CA TYR A 263 -14.24 16.86 14.04
C TYR A 263 -12.75 16.96 14.38
N ALA A 264 -12.29 16.22 15.39
CA ALA A 264 -10.91 16.30 15.87
C ALA A 264 -9.96 15.45 15.03
N ASN A 265 -10.21 14.15 14.87
CA ASN A 265 -9.34 13.34 14.03
C ASN A 265 -10.02 12.07 13.53
N PHE A 266 -10.01 11.88 12.22
CA PHE A 266 -10.35 10.63 11.56
C PHE A 266 -9.16 10.05 10.81
N LYS A 267 -8.79 8.81 11.15
CA LYS A 267 -7.78 8.04 10.42
C LYS A 267 -8.49 6.98 9.57
N PRO A 268 -8.57 7.17 8.24
CA PRO A 268 -9.18 6.16 7.38
C PRO A 268 -8.30 4.90 7.33
N ASN A 269 -8.93 3.75 7.15
CA ASN A 269 -8.27 2.49 6.83
C ASN A 269 -8.95 1.88 5.62
N TYR A 270 -8.18 1.42 4.63
CA TYR A 270 -8.71 0.66 3.51
C TYR A 270 -7.62 -0.14 2.81
N GLU A 271 -8.05 -1.16 2.06
CA GLU A 271 -7.22 -1.87 1.11
C GLU A 271 -7.99 -2.08 -0.19
N VAL A 272 -7.31 -1.88 -1.32
CA VAL A 272 -7.79 -2.35 -2.61
C VAL A 272 -6.67 -3.03 -3.38
N VAL A 273 -7.00 -4.18 -3.98
CA VAL A 273 -6.08 -5.03 -4.74
C VAL A 273 -6.53 -5.10 -6.19
N TYR A 274 -5.62 -4.72 -7.07
CA TYR A 274 -5.76 -4.78 -8.53
C TYR A 274 -4.87 -5.87 -9.12
N GLU A 275 -5.40 -6.54 -10.13
CA GLU A 275 -4.74 -7.59 -10.89
C GLU A 275 -4.72 -7.23 -12.38
N ALA A 276 -3.57 -7.43 -13.00
CA ALA A 276 -3.39 -7.38 -14.45
C ALA A 276 -2.78 -8.70 -14.98
N PRO A 277 -3.18 -9.16 -16.18
CA PRO A 277 -2.56 -10.30 -16.83
C PRO A 277 -1.05 -10.12 -16.99
N VAL A 278 -0.31 -11.23 -16.97
CA VAL A 278 1.16 -11.22 -17.13
C VAL A 278 1.61 -10.67 -18.49
N SER A 279 0.76 -10.83 -19.51
CA SER A 279 0.96 -10.31 -20.86
C SER A 279 0.65 -8.81 -20.99
N GLN A 280 0.06 -8.18 -19.96
CA GLN A 280 -0.34 -6.78 -20.03
C GLN A 280 0.90 -5.88 -20.15
N LYS A 281 0.86 -4.98 -21.13
CA LYS A 281 1.90 -3.97 -21.41
C LYS A 281 1.35 -2.55 -21.24
N GLY A 282 2.21 -1.56 -21.32
CA GLY A 282 1.85 -0.14 -21.21
C GLY A 282 1.56 0.29 -19.78
N ARG A 283 0.71 1.31 -19.61
CA ARG A 283 0.56 2.03 -18.34
C ARG A 283 -0.88 2.16 -17.89
N THR A 284 -1.07 2.30 -16.59
CA THR A 284 -2.33 2.73 -15.96
C THR A 284 -2.05 3.90 -15.05
N ASP A 285 -2.80 5.00 -15.21
CA ASP A 285 -2.82 6.09 -14.24
C ASP A 285 -4.00 5.87 -13.29
N PHE A 286 -3.71 5.76 -12.00
CA PHE A 286 -4.68 5.72 -10.92
C PHE A 286 -4.84 7.11 -10.32
N GLU A 287 -6.08 7.54 -10.10
CA GLU A 287 -6.40 8.69 -9.27
C GLU A 287 -6.78 8.18 -7.87
N LEU A 288 -6.05 8.67 -6.87
CA LEU A 288 -6.38 8.53 -5.46
C LEU A 288 -6.99 9.85 -5.02
N GLY A 289 -8.07 9.80 -4.27
CA GLY A 289 -8.65 11.03 -3.77
C GLY A 289 -9.42 10.89 -2.47
N ILE A 290 -9.51 12.03 -1.79
CA ILE A 290 -10.22 12.22 -0.54
C ILE A 290 -11.04 13.49 -0.65
N ARG A 291 -12.25 13.43 -0.11
CA ARG A 291 -13.11 14.58 0.15
C ARG A 291 -13.87 14.33 1.44
N PHE A 292 -14.10 15.37 2.23
CA PHE A 292 -15.05 15.30 3.34
C PHE A 292 -16.20 16.28 3.12
N ASN A 293 -17.40 15.85 3.45
CA ASN A 293 -18.59 16.70 3.51
C ASN A 293 -18.83 17.04 4.96
N PHE A 294 -19.08 18.31 5.28
CA PHE A 294 -19.26 18.76 6.65
C PHE A 294 -20.62 19.43 6.82
N LYS A 295 -21.11 19.43 8.06
CA LYS A 295 -22.37 20.03 8.44
C LYS A 295 -22.23 20.91 9.67
N VAL A 296 -23.18 21.84 9.75
CA VAL A 296 -23.50 22.62 10.94
C VAL A 296 -24.99 22.46 11.17
N ARG A 297 -25.38 22.19 12.41
CA ARG A 297 -26.78 22.03 12.82
C ARG A 297 -27.26 23.31 13.48
N PHE A 298 -28.47 23.72 13.14
CA PHE A 298 -29.16 24.85 13.75
C PHE A 298 -30.40 24.35 14.49
N GLY A 299 -30.64 24.89 15.68
CA GLY A 299 -31.78 24.54 16.52
C GLY A 299 -32.48 25.78 17.04
N SER A 300 -33.77 25.66 17.31
CA SER A 300 -34.60 26.71 17.88
C SER A 300 -35.05 26.32 19.29
N VAL A 301 -35.09 27.31 20.17
CA VAL A 301 -35.73 27.23 21.48
C VAL A 301 -36.79 28.32 21.50
N LEU A 302 -38.07 27.91 21.48
CA LEU A 302 -39.20 28.83 21.39
C LEU A 302 -40.05 28.75 22.67
N PRO A 303 -40.55 29.89 23.19
CA PRO A 303 -41.34 29.90 24.40
C PRO A 303 -42.76 29.36 24.14
N SER A 304 -43.28 28.67 25.14
CA SER A 304 -44.70 28.29 25.31
C SER A 304 -45.18 28.85 26.66
N PRO A 305 -46.49 28.85 26.99
CA PRO A 305 -46.99 29.52 28.20
C PRO A 305 -46.29 29.13 29.51
N ILE A 306 -45.83 27.88 29.66
CA ILE A 306 -45.16 27.41 30.90
C ILE A 306 -43.88 26.57 30.67
N TRP A 307 -43.49 26.32 29.42
CA TRP A 307 -42.26 25.59 29.05
C TRP A 307 -41.64 26.19 27.79
N ALA A 308 -40.40 25.87 27.50
CA ALA A 308 -39.75 26.16 26.22
C ALA A 308 -39.67 24.88 25.37
N VAL A 309 -39.83 25.01 24.05
CA VAL A 309 -39.75 23.90 23.09
C VAL A 309 -38.43 23.99 22.34
N TYR A 310 -37.68 22.89 22.35
CA TYR A 310 -36.39 22.70 21.71
C TYR A 310 -36.58 21.81 20.49
N SER A 311 -36.18 22.29 19.31
CA SER A 311 -36.31 21.53 18.06
C SER A 311 -35.19 21.85 17.07
N PRO A 312 -34.84 20.92 16.16
CA PRO A 312 -34.02 21.26 15.00
C PRO A 312 -34.71 22.33 14.16
N TYR A 313 -33.93 23.27 13.62
CA TYR A 313 -34.44 24.40 12.83
C TYR A 313 -33.88 24.40 11.41
N GLY A 314 -32.62 24.00 11.22
CA GLY A 314 -32.02 23.92 9.89
C GLY A 314 -30.63 23.28 9.90
N GLU A 315 -30.03 23.17 8.72
CA GLU A 315 -28.66 22.68 8.56
C GLU A 315 -27.90 23.48 7.49
N GLY A 316 -26.60 23.68 7.71
CA GLY A 316 -25.67 24.11 6.67
C GLY A 316 -24.86 22.90 6.20
N VAL A 317 -24.79 22.66 4.88
CA VAL A 317 -24.09 21.51 4.26
C VAL A 317 -23.01 21.99 3.31
N GLY A 318 -21.75 21.68 3.62
CA GLY A 318 -20.60 22.05 2.79
C GLY A 318 -19.73 20.86 2.41
N SER A 319 -18.82 21.07 1.48
CA SER A 319 -17.85 20.07 1.03
C SER A 319 -16.46 20.68 0.99
N SER A 320 -15.46 19.89 1.37
CA SER A 320 -14.06 20.26 1.15
C SER A 320 -13.75 20.31 -0.35
N SER A 321 -12.67 21.00 -0.70
CA SER A 321 -12.00 20.76 -1.99
C SER A 321 -11.55 19.29 -2.06
N VAL A 322 -11.52 18.74 -3.28
CA VAL A 322 -11.00 17.39 -3.52
C VAL A 322 -9.49 17.40 -3.42
N ILE A 323 -8.93 16.61 -2.51
CA ILE A 323 -7.50 16.34 -2.42
C ILE A 323 -7.23 15.09 -3.25
N LYS A 324 -6.39 15.18 -4.28
CA LYS A 324 -6.12 14.06 -5.17
C LYS A 324 -4.66 13.95 -5.57
N GLN A 325 -4.24 12.72 -5.82
CA GLN A 325 -2.93 12.37 -6.36
C GLN A 325 -3.08 11.40 -7.52
N LYS A 326 -2.10 11.42 -8.43
CA LYS A 326 -2.02 10.46 -9.53
C LYS A 326 -0.83 9.54 -9.32
N VAL A 327 -1.07 8.25 -9.43
CA VAL A 327 -0.04 7.21 -9.38
C VAL A 327 -0.04 6.47 -10.71
N ARG A 328 1.14 6.40 -11.32
CA ARG A 328 1.34 5.70 -12.59
C ARG A 328 1.96 4.34 -12.33
N ILE A 329 1.31 3.30 -12.85
CA ILE A 329 1.84 1.94 -12.88
C ILE A 329 2.27 1.63 -14.30
N ASP A 330 3.53 1.23 -14.47
CA ASP A 330 4.06 0.75 -15.74
C ASP A 330 4.08 -0.78 -15.72
N TRP A 331 3.20 -1.40 -16.50
CA TRP A 331 3.08 -2.86 -16.55
C TRP A 331 4.24 -3.51 -17.29
N ASP A 332 5.00 -2.76 -18.10
CA ASP A 332 6.24 -3.25 -18.72
C ASP A 332 7.44 -3.17 -17.77
N HIS A 333 7.24 -2.64 -16.55
CA HIS A 333 8.32 -2.48 -15.60
C HIS A 333 8.93 -3.84 -15.20
N PRO A 334 10.27 -3.96 -15.15
CA PRO A 334 10.95 -5.24 -14.91
C PRO A 334 10.60 -5.90 -13.57
N LEU A 335 10.13 -5.13 -12.58
CA LEU A 335 9.63 -5.64 -11.29
C LEU A 335 8.55 -6.72 -11.45
N PHE A 336 7.80 -6.70 -12.56
CA PHE A 336 6.75 -7.66 -12.83
C PHE A 336 7.26 -8.97 -13.46
N SER A 337 8.57 -9.19 -13.43
CA SER A 337 9.17 -10.43 -13.91
C SER A 337 9.06 -11.56 -12.87
N PRO A 338 8.86 -12.82 -13.30
CA PRO A 338 8.59 -13.92 -12.38
C PRO A 338 9.82 -14.44 -11.62
N GLU A 339 11.03 -14.22 -12.13
CA GLU A 339 12.26 -14.69 -11.47
C GLU A 339 12.74 -13.71 -10.39
N ALA A 340 13.39 -14.24 -9.35
CA ALA A 340 14.02 -13.42 -8.32
C ALA A 340 15.04 -12.45 -8.95
N HIS A 341 15.04 -11.21 -8.48
CA HIS A 341 15.95 -10.17 -8.94
C HIS A 341 17.30 -10.33 -8.26
N VAL A 342 18.34 -10.63 -9.03
CA VAL A 342 19.70 -10.76 -8.52
C VAL A 342 20.67 -9.86 -9.27
N SER A 343 21.66 -9.35 -8.57
CA SER A 343 22.91 -8.88 -9.20
C SER A 343 23.92 -10.03 -9.23
N LEU A 344 24.75 -10.06 -10.26
CA LEU A 344 25.85 -11.03 -10.39
C LEU A 344 27.15 -10.31 -10.07
N GLN A 345 27.61 -10.41 -8.83
CA GLN A 345 28.79 -9.70 -8.35
C GLN A 345 30.04 -10.59 -8.45
N SER A 346 31.12 -10.02 -8.97
CA SER A 346 32.42 -10.69 -8.97
C SER A 346 33.00 -10.74 -7.55
N LEU A 347 33.55 -11.89 -7.18
CA LEU A 347 34.40 -12.05 -6.00
C LEU A 347 35.89 -11.92 -6.33
N SER A 348 36.21 -11.76 -7.61
CA SER A 348 37.58 -11.66 -8.12
C SER A 348 38.00 -10.20 -8.38
N ALA A 349 37.04 -9.26 -8.33
CA ALA A 349 37.26 -7.83 -8.48
C ALA A 349 36.39 -7.06 -7.48
N ASN A 350 36.93 -5.97 -6.92
CA ASN A 350 36.23 -5.20 -5.90
C ASN A 350 35.03 -4.45 -6.49
N ASN A 351 33.84 -4.68 -5.92
CA ASN A 351 32.60 -3.96 -6.26
C ASN A 351 32.24 -3.96 -7.76
N LEU A 352 32.52 -5.08 -8.46
CA LEU A 352 32.22 -5.26 -9.88
C LEU A 352 31.00 -6.18 -10.06
N CYS A 353 30.01 -5.72 -10.83
CA CYS A 353 28.79 -6.43 -11.16
C CYS A 353 28.66 -6.62 -12.67
N LEU A 354 28.02 -7.72 -13.07
CA LEU A 354 27.69 -7.98 -14.47
C LEU A 354 26.64 -6.97 -14.94
N ASP A 355 26.98 -6.23 -15.99
CA ASP A 355 26.25 -5.07 -16.48
C ASP A 355 25.98 -5.20 -17.98
N VAL A 356 24.76 -4.85 -18.40
CA VAL A 356 24.41 -4.68 -19.81
C VAL A 356 24.76 -3.25 -20.24
N ASN A 357 25.79 -3.12 -21.07
CA ASN A 357 26.31 -1.83 -21.54
C ASN A 357 25.35 -1.16 -22.53
N GLY A 358 24.42 -0.35 -22.01
CA GLY A 358 23.58 0.55 -22.79
C GLY A 358 22.95 -0.10 -24.04
N ASN A 359 22.90 0.64 -25.15
CA ASN A 359 22.19 0.21 -26.37
C ASN A 359 22.87 -0.93 -27.15
N ASN A 360 24.08 -1.38 -26.78
CA ASN A 360 24.94 -2.19 -27.65
C ASN A 360 24.85 -3.70 -27.45
N LYS A 361 23.93 -4.22 -26.62
CA LYS A 361 23.82 -5.64 -26.28
C LYS A 361 25.03 -6.25 -25.56
N ASP A 362 26.18 -5.58 -25.54
CA ASP A 362 27.39 -6.06 -24.89
C ASP A 362 27.21 -6.17 -23.37
N VAL A 363 27.83 -7.20 -22.79
CA VAL A 363 27.86 -7.40 -21.34
C VAL A 363 29.28 -7.20 -20.84
N SER A 364 29.43 -6.40 -19.79
CA SER A 364 30.73 -6.11 -19.19
C SER A 364 30.66 -6.04 -17.67
N GLY A 365 31.79 -5.80 -17.02
CA GLY A 365 31.87 -5.51 -15.61
C GLY A 365 31.70 -4.02 -15.38
N ALA A 366 30.82 -3.63 -14.46
CA ALA A 366 30.72 -2.25 -14.02
C ALA A 366 30.67 -2.17 -12.51
N LYS A 367 30.90 -0.98 -11.96
CA LYS A 367 30.71 -0.73 -10.53
C LYS A 367 29.29 -1.14 -10.12
N CYS A 368 29.15 -1.93 -9.05
CA CYS A 368 27.82 -2.30 -8.54
C CYS A 368 27.09 -1.05 -8.05
N LEU A 369 26.06 -0.63 -8.79
CA LEU A 369 25.18 0.50 -8.48
C LEU A 369 23.74 0.03 -8.24
N GLY A 370 23.36 -1.16 -8.71
CA GLY A 370 22.03 -1.72 -8.54
C GLY A 370 20.98 -1.19 -9.51
N GLY A 371 21.40 -0.60 -10.64
CA GLY A 371 20.48 -0.23 -11.72
C GLY A 371 19.92 -1.46 -12.45
N TRP A 372 18.78 -1.31 -13.13
CA TRP A 372 18.10 -2.42 -13.83
C TRP A 372 18.94 -3.13 -14.89
N ASN A 373 19.97 -2.47 -15.44
CA ASN A 373 20.96 -3.05 -16.33
C ASN A 373 21.96 -4.02 -15.66
N GLN A 374 22.00 -4.05 -14.32
CA GLN A 374 22.81 -4.96 -13.51
C GLN A 374 21.97 -6.06 -12.84
N ILE A 375 20.66 -6.05 -13.07
CA ILE A 375 19.75 -7.00 -12.46
C ILE A 375 19.38 -8.07 -13.47
N TRP A 376 19.42 -9.31 -13.01
CA TRP A 376 19.20 -10.51 -13.79
C TRP A 376 18.15 -11.39 -13.10
N GLY A 377 17.52 -12.27 -13.88
CA GLY A 377 16.60 -13.28 -13.39
C GLY A 377 16.93 -14.65 -13.97
N LEU A 378 17.21 -15.63 -13.11
CA LEU A 378 17.45 -17.02 -13.54
C LEU A 378 16.11 -17.74 -13.73
N ASP A 379 15.85 -18.25 -14.93
CA ASP A 379 14.63 -19.00 -15.25
C ASP A 379 14.79 -20.52 -15.03
N LYS A 380 13.68 -21.25 -15.20
CA LYS A 380 13.65 -22.73 -15.08
C LYS A 380 14.45 -23.46 -16.17
N LYS A 381 14.82 -22.77 -17.24
CA LYS A 381 15.61 -23.29 -18.37
C LYS A 381 17.10 -22.97 -18.22
N GLU A 382 17.53 -22.49 -17.06
CA GLU A 382 18.91 -22.11 -16.74
C GLU A 382 19.41 -20.86 -17.49
N ARG A 383 18.50 -19.96 -17.88
CA ARG A 383 18.85 -18.74 -18.61
C ARG A 383 18.77 -17.53 -17.70
N TYR A 384 19.75 -16.63 -17.81
CA TYR A 384 19.73 -15.34 -17.12
C TYR A 384 19.09 -14.28 -18.00
N HIS A 385 17.85 -13.90 -17.68
CA HIS A 385 17.15 -12.79 -18.32
C HIS A 385 17.66 -11.45 -17.82
N SER A 386 17.93 -10.51 -18.72
CA SER A 386 18.24 -9.13 -18.34
C SER A 386 16.98 -8.40 -17.88
N ARG A 387 17.07 -7.60 -16.81
CA ARG A 387 15.96 -6.73 -16.42
C ARG A 387 15.91 -5.41 -17.17
N SER A 388 16.99 -4.98 -17.83
CA SER A 388 16.93 -3.84 -18.76
C SER A 388 16.37 -4.23 -20.14
N ALA A 389 16.37 -5.52 -20.48
CA ALA A 389 15.81 -6.07 -21.71
C ALA A 389 15.19 -7.46 -21.46
N PRO A 390 13.93 -7.54 -20.98
CA PRO A 390 13.32 -8.79 -20.51
C PRO A 390 13.28 -9.96 -21.51
N ASP A 391 13.20 -9.63 -22.81
CA ASP A 391 13.18 -10.61 -23.89
C ASP A 391 14.59 -11.13 -24.27
N ARG A 392 15.65 -10.66 -23.60
CA ARG A 392 17.04 -11.03 -23.86
C ARG A 392 17.71 -11.73 -22.70
N CYS A 393 18.55 -12.70 -23.06
CA CYS A 393 19.24 -13.62 -22.17
C CYS A 393 20.75 -13.48 -22.30
N LEU A 394 21.47 -13.64 -21.20
CA LEU A 394 22.94 -13.71 -21.19
C LEU A 394 23.40 -14.89 -22.06
N ALA A 395 24.22 -14.60 -23.07
CA ALA A 395 24.69 -15.55 -24.07
C ALA A 395 26.20 -15.50 -24.22
N VAL A 396 26.81 -16.66 -24.48
CA VAL A 396 28.19 -16.78 -24.96
C VAL A 396 28.22 -16.52 -26.46
N MET A 397 29.08 -15.60 -26.89
CA MET A 397 29.29 -15.22 -28.29
C MET A 397 30.41 -16.07 -28.93
N PRO A 398 30.48 -16.17 -30.28
CA PRO A 398 31.49 -16.98 -30.96
C PRO A 398 32.95 -16.61 -30.67
N ASP A 399 33.21 -15.37 -30.24
CA ASP A 399 34.53 -14.87 -29.84
C ASP A 399 34.83 -15.07 -28.34
N ASN A 400 34.03 -15.90 -27.67
CA ASN A 400 34.06 -16.17 -26.22
C ASN A 400 33.78 -14.95 -25.33
N THR A 401 33.26 -13.84 -25.88
CA THR A 401 32.68 -12.78 -25.07
C THR A 401 31.25 -13.12 -24.63
N VAL A 402 30.66 -12.27 -23.77
CA VAL A 402 29.26 -12.39 -23.39
C VAL A 402 28.47 -11.17 -23.81
N ALA A 403 27.23 -11.41 -24.22
CA ALA A 403 26.27 -10.37 -24.62
C ALA A 403 24.86 -10.77 -24.19
N VAL A 404 23.91 -9.86 -24.33
CA VAL A 404 22.48 -10.17 -24.28
C VAL A 404 21.94 -10.44 -25.68
N ASP A 405 21.34 -11.60 -25.87
CA ASP A 405 20.75 -12.02 -27.14
C ASP A 405 19.31 -12.50 -26.95
N ASP A 406 18.55 -12.60 -28.04
CA ASP A 406 17.15 -13.03 -27.98
C ASP A 406 17.04 -14.41 -27.31
N CYS A 407 16.21 -14.49 -26.27
CA CYS A 407 16.11 -15.68 -25.44
C CYS A 407 15.60 -16.90 -26.23
N ASN A 408 16.44 -17.93 -26.36
CA ASN A 408 16.12 -19.18 -27.06
C ASN A 408 16.55 -20.41 -26.22
N ASN A 409 16.64 -21.59 -26.82
CA ASN A 409 17.00 -22.83 -26.12
C ASN A 409 18.48 -23.24 -26.29
N SER A 410 19.30 -22.38 -26.89
CA SER A 410 20.74 -22.61 -27.13
C SER A 410 21.48 -22.90 -25.82
N LEU A 411 22.43 -23.82 -25.89
CA LEU A 411 23.33 -24.11 -24.77
C LEU A 411 24.21 -22.91 -24.40
N ALA A 412 24.46 -22.01 -25.35
CA ALA A 412 25.21 -20.77 -25.12
C ALA A 412 24.51 -19.80 -24.15
N GLN A 413 23.20 -19.97 -23.92
CA GLN A 413 22.41 -19.17 -22.99
C GLN A 413 22.14 -19.87 -21.65
N LYS A 414 22.65 -21.08 -21.45
CA LYS A 414 22.38 -21.87 -20.25
C LYS A 414 23.55 -21.80 -19.28
N TRP A 415 23.25 -21.48 -18.03
CA TRP A 415 24.21 -21.19 -16.98
C TRP A 415 23.89 -21.97 -15.71
N VAL A 416 24.92 -22.56 -15.10
CA VAL A 416 24.81 -23.36 -13.89
C VAL A 416 25.87 -22.94 -12.91
N TRP A 417 25.52 -22.82 -11.63
CA TRP A 417 26.51 -22.55 -10.60
C TRP A 417 27.22 -23.83 -10.16
N GLN A 418 28.55 -23.80 -10.18
CA GLN A 418 29.40 -24.88 -9.69
C GLN A 418 30.55 -24.26 -8.88
N ASN A 419 30.67 -24.62 -7.60
CA ASN A 419 31.79 -24.19 -6.74
C ASN A 419 32.05 -22.66 -6.74
N GLY A 420 30.99 -21.84 -6.77
CA GLY A 420 31.09 -20.37 -6.82
C GLY A 420 31.52 -19.80 -8.18
N GLN A 421 31.49 -20.61 -9.23
CA GLN A 421 31.68 -20.20 -10.62
C GLN A 421 30.35 -20.30 -11.37
N LEU A 422 30.15 -19.39 -12.32
CA LEU A 422 29.02 -19.45 -13.22
C LEU A 422 29.44 -20.15 -14.52
N THR A 423 29.11 -21.43 -14.63
CA THR A 423 29.51 -22.31 -15.73
C THR A 423 28.50 -22.26 -16.86
N SER A 424 28.96 -22.01 -18.08
CA SER A 424 28.15 -22.08 -19.29
C SER A 424 28.02 -23.53 -19.76
N ARG A 425 26.87 -23.88 -20.35
CA ARG A 425 26.71 -25.14 -21.10
C ARG A 425 27.16 -25.04 -22.55
N TYR A 426 27.69 -23.89 -22.98
CA TYR A 426 28.26 -23.71 -24.30
C TYR A 426 29.26 -24.81 -24.64
N ALA A 427 29.17 -25.33 -25.87
CA ALA A 427 30.07 -26.35 -26.39
C ALA A 427 30.55 -25.92 -27.78
N ASP A 428 31.86 -25.96 -27.97
CA ASP A 428 32.58 -25.62 -29.21
C ASP A 428 33.25 -26.85 -29.86
N GLY A 429 32.99 -28.05 -29.32
CA GLY A 429 33.59 -29.31 -29.75
C GLY A 429 34.91 -29.67 -29.05
N THR A 430 35.45 -28.82 -28.16
CA THR A 430 36.74 -29.06 -27.49
C THR A 430 36.63 -29.82 -26.16
N ASN A 431 35.43 -30.27 -25.76
CA ASN A 431 35.11 -30.88 -24.45
C ASN A 431 35.47 -30.02 -23.22
N ASN A 432 35.84 -28.75 -23.41
CA ASN A 432 36.13 -27.84 -22.32
C ASN A 432 34.86 -27.39 -21.60
N SER A 433 34.94 -27.27 -20.27
CA SER A 433 33.93 -26.56 -19.49
C SER A 433 34.27 -25.08 -19.45
N TYR A 434 33.32 -24.22 -19.81
CA TYR A 434 33.51 -22.78 -19.90
C TYR A 434 32.88 -22.08 -18.69
N VAL A 435 33.63 -21.18 -18.03
CA VAL A 435 33.15 -20.41 -16.88
C VAL A 435 33.23 -18.91 -17.16
N LEU A 436 32.28 -18.14 -16.63
CA LEU A 436 32.29 -16.68 -16.70
C LEU A 436 33.53 -16.13 -16.00
N ASN A 437 34.34 -15.36 -16.71
CA ASN A 437 35.64 -14.86 -16.24
C ASN A 437 35.82 -13.38 -16.62
N ILE A 438 36.55 -12.65 -15.79
CA ILE A 438 37.06 -11.31 -16.17
C ILE A 438 38.29 -11.53 -17.05
N ILE A 439 38.20 -11.17 -18.34
CA ILE A 439 39.31 -11.32 -19.30
C ILE A 439 40.37 -10.25 -19.03
N GLU A 440 39.98 -8.98 -19.12
CA GLU A 440 40.87 -7.83 -18.94
C GLU A 440 40.07 -6.60 -18.54
N GLY A 441 40.49 -5.90 -17.48
CA GLY A 441 39.76 -4.75 -16.95
C GLY A 441 38.30 -5.10 -16.67
N ASP A 442 37.40 -4.44 -17.41
CA ASP A 442 35.94 -4.63 -17.33
C ASP A 442 35.39 -5.60 -18.39
N LYS A 443 36.25 -6.15 -19.26
CA LYS A 443 35.84 -7.10 -20.30
C LYS A 443 35.51 -8.46 -19.70
N ILE A 444 34.27 -8.90 -19.87
CA ILE A 444 33.78 -10.21 -19.39
C ILE A 444 33.64 -11.16 -20.58
N GLY A 445 33.94 -12.43 -20.35
CA GLY A 445 33.69 -13.49 -21.31
C GLY A 445 33.70 -14.85 -20.64
N VAL A 446 33.88 -15.89 -21.43
CA VAL A 446 34.08 -17.25 -20.93
C VAL A 446 35.49 -17.74 -21.18
N VAL A 447 36.04 -18.46 -20.21
CA VAL A 447 37.36 -19.09 -20.28
C VAL A 447 37.21 -20.55 -19.86
N ALA A 448 38.02 -21.45 -20.43
CA ALA A 448 38.07 -22.83 -20.00
C ALA A 448 38.35 -22.88 -18.48
N ALA A 449 37.60 -23.68 -17.74
CA ALA A 449 37.61 -23.70 -16.27
C ALA A 449 39.01 -23.93 -15.68
N GLU A 450 39.83 -24.72 -16.36
CA GLU A 450 41.24 -24.99 -16.03
C GLU A 450 42.18 -23.77 -16.13
N LYS A 451 41.84 -22.78 -16.96
CA LYS A 451 42.64 -21.57 -17.22
C LYS A 451 42.05 -20.32 -16.56
N ALA A 452 40.90 -20.44 -15.90
CA ALA A 452 40.15 -19.31 -15.39
C ALA A 452 40.66 -18.88 -13.99
N ASP A 453 41.19 -17.67 -13.90
CA ASP A 453 41.82 -17.09 -12.70
C ASP A 453 40.93 -16.05 -11.97
N LYS A 454 39.90 -15.53 -12.63
CA LYS A 454 38.97 -14.48 -12.14
C LYS A 454 37.51 -14.85 -12.36
N SER A 455 37.18 -16.09 -12.00
CA SER A 455 35.90 -16.74 -12.32
C SER A 455 34.97 -16.91 -11.13
N LYS A 456 35.33 -16.38 -9.96
CA LYS A 456 34.45 -16.43 -8.78
C LYS A 456 33.42 -15.32 -8.84
N TRP A 457 32.15 -15.70 -8.80
CA TRP A 457 31.00 -14.82 -8.82
C TRP A 457 30.03 -15.21 -7.71
N LYS A 458 29.09 -14.32 -7.43
CA LYS A 458 28.06 -14.54 -6.43
C LYS A 458 26.76 -13.86 -6.86
N PRO A 459 25.62 -14.58 -6.89
CA PRO A 459 24.33 -13.91 -7.00
C PRO A 459 24.04 -13.20 -5.68
N ILE A 460 23.44 -12.02 -5.75
CA ILE A 460 23.03 -11.25 -4.57
C ILE A 460 21.61 -10.77 -4.82
N LEU A 461 20.70 -11.12 -3.91
CA LEU A 461 19.31 -10.68 -3.98
C LEU A 461 19.24 -9.15 -3.96
N HIS A 462 18.56 -8.60 -4.96
CA HIS A 462 18.40 -7.16 -5.07
C HIS A 462 17.13 -6.71 -4.35
N LYS A 463 17.27 -5.77 -3.41
CA LYS A 463 16.13 -5.05 -2.83
C LYS A 463 15.62 -4.06 -3.88
N ILE A 464 14.51 -4.40 -4.51
CA ILE A 464 13.91 -3.59 -5.57
C ILE A 464 13.54 -2.20 -5.01
N LYS A 465 13.97 -1.15 -5.71
CA LYS A 465 13.55 0.23 -5.48
C LYS A 465 12.91 0.76 -6.77
N LEU A 466 11.84 1.55 -6.63
CA LEU A 466 11.15 2.24 -7.72
C LEU A 466 11.72 3.65 -7.92
#